data_AF-A0A329RIC1-F1
#
_entry.id   AF-A0A329RIC1-F1
#
_cell.length_a   1.000
_cell.length_b   1.000
_cell.length_c   1.000
_cell.angle_alpha   90.00
_cell.angle_beta   90.00
_cell.angle_gamma   90.00
#
_symmetry.space_group_name_H-M   'P 1'
#
loop_
_entity.id
_entity.type
_entity.pdbx_description
1 polymer ?
#
loop_
_entity_poly.entity_id
_entity_poly.type
_entity_poly.pdbx_seq_one_letter_code
_entity_poly.pdbx_strand_id
1 'polypeptide(L)'
;MGGVQDRYRRHDAAGDMFVGRTASGLPILQPEFASLPPHFVHGEEVVQKAKRICFPNLPEAVEFVGEFALAPLIYHLDLLREYLPGNHPLFQSPLFAASELVNQLRSYIRTDSRIELKNEIEARKADVQTIMESHDAMCERLCAEVSTILEERVVQTGIPTCDSMASSIMKRLEDAGVLQHLHTHEETEGNTPNTASETAIQSGEEVEAVTEPVYPIYHWGGGMHMFPLNV
;
A
#
# COMPACT_ATOMS: atom_id res chain seq x y z
N MET A 1 -19.25 -26.08 18.33
CA MET A 1 -18.55 -24.83 17.98
C MET A 1 -17.63 -24.39 19.14
N GLY A 2 -16.65 -25.19 19.52
CA GLY A 2 -15.93 -25.03 20.80
C GLY A 2 -14.41 -24.86 20.72
N GLY A 3 -13.85 -24.53 19.55
CA GLY A 3 -12.40 -24.35 19.38
C GLY A 3 -12.01 -23.22 18.43
N VAL A 4 -13.00 -22.47 17.92
CA VAL A 4 -12.77 -21.34 17.01
C VAL A 4 -12.46 -20.08 17.82
N GLN A 5 -13.05 -19.94 19.01
CA GLN A 5 -12.88 -18.75 19.85
C GLN A 5 -11.44 -18.59 20.33
N ASP A 6 -10.78 -19.62 20.85
CA ASP A 6 -9.39 -19.52 21.33
C ASP A 6 -8.36 -19.21 20.24
N ARG A 7 -8.67 -19.55 18.97
CA ARG A 7 -7.75 -19.30 17.85
C ARG A 7 -7.77 -17.86 17.37
N TYR A 8 -8.89 -17.15 17.57
CA TYR A 8 -9.06 -15.74 17.17
C TYR A 8 -9.14 -14.77 18.36
N ARG A 9 -9.38 -15.27 19.57
CA ARG A 9 -9.45 -14.51 20.82
C ARG A 9 -8.20 -14.77 21.64
N ARG A 10 -7.03 -14.47 21.05
CA ARG A 10 -5.84 -14.27 21.87
C ARG A 10 -6.08 -12.96 22.62
N HIS A 11 -6.23 -13.04 23.94
CA HIS A 11 -6.21 -11.86 24.82
C HIS A 11 -4.77 -11.35 24.90
N ASP A 12 -4.26 -10.90 23.76
CA ASP A 12 -3.05 -10.11 23.71
C ASP A 12 -3.49 -8.65 23.70
N ALA A 13 -2.83 -7.79 24.47
CA ALA A 13 -3.28 -6.40 24.68
C ALA A 13 -3.41 -5.63 23.34
N ALA A 14 -2.65 -6.04 22.33
CA ALA A 14 -2.72 -5.51 20.97
C ALA A 14 -3.99 -5.93 20.21
N GLY A 15 -4.56 -7.11 20.51
CA GLY A 15 -5.76 -7.62 19.85
C GLY A 15 -7.01 -6.82 20.21
N ASP A 16 -7.18 -6.51 21.49
CA ASP A 16 -8.32 -5.70 21.96
C ASP A 16 -8.29 -4.28 21.39
N MET A 17 -7.10 -3.69 21.23
CA MET A 17 -6.94 -2.38 20.61
C MET A 17 -7.31 -2.38 19.12
N PHE A 18 -6.90 -3.40 18.36
CA PHE A 18 -7.27 -3.53 16.95
C PHE A 18 -8.78 -3.76 16.80
N VAL A 19 -9.32 -4.76 17.49
CA VAL A 19 -10.75 -5.12 17.42
C VAL A 19 -11.64 -3.97 17.87
N GLY A 20 -11.29 -3.28 18.97
CA GLY A 20 -12.06 -2.13 19.46
C GLY A 20 -12.13 -0.99 18.45
N ARG A 21 -11.03 -0.71 17.74
CA ARG A 21 -10.99 0.33 16.70
C ARG A 21 -11.78 -0.08 15.46
N THR A 22 -11.65 -1.33 15.02
CA THR A 22 -12.44 -1.87 13.92
C THR A 22 -13.94 -1.84 14.23
N ALA A 23 -14.34 -2.27 15.43
CA ALA A 23 -15.73 -2.25 15.88
C ALA A 23 -16.31 -0.82 15.99
N SER A 24 -15.45 0.17 16.27
CA SER A 24 -15.80 1.60 16.31
C SER A 24 -15.88 2.24 14.92
N GLY A 25 -15.66 1.47 13.84
CA GLY A 25 -15.77 1.94 12.46
C GLY A 25 -14.55 2.71 11.94
N LEU A 26 -13.39 2.65 12.62
CA LEU A 26 -12.18 3.29 12.10
C LEU A 26 -11.66 2.55 10.85
N PRO A 27 -11.28 3.27 9.77
CA PRO A 27 -10.75 2.64 8.56
C PRO A 27 -9.41 1.94 8.82
N ILE A 28 -9.37 0.61 8.69
CA ILE A 28 -8.17 -0.21 9.02
C ILE A 28 -6.93 0.11 8.18
N LEU A 29 -7.12 0.71 7.00
CA LEU A 29 -6.05 1.04 6.06
C LEU A 29 -5.53 2.47 6.21
N GLN A 30 -6.14 3.28 7.08
CA GLN A 30 -5.70 4.66 7.31
C GLN A 30 -4.63 4.71 8.41
N PRO A 31 -3.59 5.55 8.26
CA PRO A 31 -2.57 5.70 9.30
C PRO A 31 -3.15 6.23 10.63
N GLU A 32 -4.26 6.95 10.58
CA GLU A 32 -5.03 7.43 11.73
C GLU A 32 -5.64 6.28 12.53
N PHE A 33 -5.78 5.09 11.95
CA PHE A 33 -6.21 3.88 12.66
C PHE A 33 -5.32 3.60 13.87
N ALA A 34 -4.03 3.88 13.79
CA ALA A 34 -3.08 3.68 14.88
C ALA A 34 -2.94 4.89 15.82
N SER A 35 -3.64 6.00 15.55
CA SER A 35 -3.52 7.21 16.38
C SER A 35 -4.16 7.01 17.75
N LEU A 36 -3.47 7.44 18.81
CA LEU A 36 -4.07 7.42 20.15
C LEU A 36 -5.15 8.50 20.24
N PRO A 37 -6.29 8.21 20.89
CA PRO A 37 -7.28 9.24 21.16
C PRO A 37 -6.66 10.35 22.04
N PRO A 38 -7.26 11.56 22.05
CA PRO A 38 -6.85 12.60 22.98
C PRO A 38 -6.82 12.07 24.41
N HIS A 39 -5.71 12.25 25.10
CA HIS A 39 -5.50 11.79 26.47
C HIS A 39 -4.70 12.82 27.27
N PHE A 40 -4.80 12.78 28.60
CA PHE A 40 -4.02 13.66 29.46
C PHE A 40 -2.66 13.02 29.73
N VAL A 41 -1.61 13.83 29.69
CA VAL A 41 -0.26 13.36 30.03
C VAL A 41 0.17 13.89 31.39
N HIS A 42 -0.38 15.03 31.82
CA HIS A 42 0.01 15.76 33.03
C HIS A 42 -1.22 16.26 33.79
N GLY A 43 -1.00 16.81 35.00
CA GLY A 43 -2.04 17.52 35.74
C GLY A 43 -3.05 16.63 36.44
N GLU A 44 -2.62 15.48 36.96
CA GLU A 44 -3.47 14.47 37.59
C GLU A 44 -4.46 15.06 38.60
N GLU A 45 -4.03 15.95 39.50
CA GLU A 45 -4.93 16.60 40.47
C GLU A 45 -6.06 17.42 39.80
N VAL A 46 -5.72 18.14 38.74
CA VAL A 46 -6.67 18.99 37.99
C VAL A 46 -7.64 18.12 37.19
N VAL A 47 -7.13 17.07 36.55
CA VAL A 47 -7.91 16.06 35.84
C VAL A 47 -8.87 15.35 36.80
N GLN A 48 -8.39 14.97 37.98
CA GLN A 48 -9.20 14.33 39.02
C GLN A 48 -10.32 15.24 39.53
N LYS A 49 -10.02 16.51 39.76
CA LYS A 49 -11.03 17.52 40.09
C LYS A 49 -12.08 17.64 38.98
N ALA A 50 -11.65 17.69 37.72
CA ALA A 50 -12.55 17.78 36.57
C ALA A 50 -13.43 16.54 36.40
N LYS A 51 -12.89 15.33 36.63
CA LYS A 51 -13.63 14.07 36.63
C LYS A 51 -14.73 14.05 37.69
N ARG A 52 -14.44 14.50 38.91
CA ARG A 52 -15.45 14.59 39.99
C ARG A 52 -16.57 15.58 39.66
N ILE A 53 -16.27 16.65 38.92
CA ILE A 53 -17.27 17.62 38.48
C ILE A 53 -18.16 17.03 37.37
N CYS A 54 -17.58 16.33 36.39
CA CYS A 54 -18.33 15.80 35.25
C CYS A 54 -19.05 14.48 35.54
N PHE A 55 -18.44 13.63 36.37
CA PHE A 55 -18.88 12.27 36.64
C PHE A 55 -18.90 12.01 38.17
N PRO A 56 -19.76 12.72 38.92
CA PRO A 56 -19.74 12.68 40.39
C PRO A 56 -20.04 11.30 40.99
N ASN A 57 -20.75 10.44 40.24
CA ASN A 57 -21.15 9.11 40.68
C ASN A 57 -20.36 7.98 39.98
N LEU A 58 -19.20 8.30 39.38
CA LEU A 58 -18.40 7.29 38.70
C LEU A 58 -17.76 6.33 39.72
N PRO A 59 -17.97 5.01 39.61
CA PRO A 59 -17.32 4.05 40.50
C PRO A 59 -15.80 4.05 40.32
N GLU A 60 -15.06 3.86 41.42
CA GLU A 60 -13.58 3.80 41.41
C GLU A 60 -13.06 2.70 40.47
N ALA A 61 -13.77 1.58 40.36
CA ALA A 61 -13.41 0.48 39.45
C ALA A 61 -13.35 0.88 37.96
N VAL A 62 -14.01 1.96 37.55
CA VAL A 62 -14.06 2.45 36.16
C VAL A 62 -13.58 3.89 36.05
N GLU A 63 -12.82 4.36 37.02
CA GLU A 63 -12.41 5.76 37.10
C GLU A 63 -11.56 6.21 35.90
N PHE A 64 -10.78 5.28 35.32
CA PHE A 64 -9.98 5.51 34.12
C PHE A 64 -10.85 5.84 32.90
N VAL A 65 -12.08 5.31 32.81
CA VAL A 65 -13.01 5.61 31.71
C VAL A 65 -13.37 7.09 31.70
N GLY A 66 -13.50 7.71 32.88
CA GLY A 66 -13.78 9.14 33.00
C GLY A 66 -12.69 10.00 32.36
N GLU A 67 -11.44 9.55 32.38
CA GLU A 67 -10.33 10.24 31.74
C GLU A 67 -10.43 10.21 30.21
N PHE A 68 -10.64 9.01 29.67
CA PHE A 68 -10.80 8.79 28.23
C PHE A 68 -12.10 9.39 27.66
N ALA A 69 -13.11 9.62 28.49
CA ALA A 69 -14.30 10.39 28.11
C ALA A 69 -14.05 11.90 28.15
N LEU A 70 -13.30 12.38 29.15
CA LEU A 70 -13.09 13.81 29.37
C LEU A 70 -12.13 14.44 28.36
N ALA A 71 -11.01 13.78 28.06
CA ALA A 71 -9.99 14.35 27.18
C ALA A 71 -10.52 14.67 25.76
N PRO A 72 -11.24 13.77 25.06
CA PRO A 72 -11.82 14.09 23.75
C PRO A 72 -12.85 15.22 23.81
N LEU A 73 -13.66 15.30 24.87
CA LEU A 73 -14.64 16.37 25.03
C LEU A 73 -13.99 17.75 25.10
N ILE A 74 -12.88 17.87 25.83
CA ILE A 74 -12.15 19.13 25.97
C ILE A 74 -11.38 19.47 24.69
N TYR A 75 -10.76 18.46 24.06
CA TYR A 75 -10.04 18.61 22.80
C TYR A 75 -10.96 19.12 21.68
N HIS A 76 -12.16 18.55 21.55
CA HIS A 76 -13.13 18.93 20.53
C HIS A 76 -14.09 20.04 20.95
N LEU A 77 -13.88 20.72 22.08
CA LEU A 77 -14.84 21.67 22.62
C LEU A 77 -15.14 22.84 21.68
N ASP A 78 -14.15 23.32 20.91
CA ASP A 78 -14.38 24.41 19.93
C ASP A 78 -15.27 23.94 18.79
N LEU A 79 -15.06 22.71 18.30
CA LEU A 79 -15.92 22.07 17.31
C LEU A 79 -17.33 21.86 17.89
N LEU A 80 -17.46 21.36 19.12
CA LEU A 80 -18.77 21.20 19.75
C LEU A 80 -19.54 22.53 19.84
N ARG A 81 -18.86 23.65 20.11
CA ARG A 81 -19.49 24.99 20.16
C ARG A 81 -19.94 25.49 18.80
N GLU A 82 -19.28 25.06 17.72
CA GLU A 82 -19.66 25.40 16.35
C GLU A 82 -20.93 24.65 15.91
N TYR A 83 -21.02 23.35 16.24
CA TYR A 83 -22.10 22.48 15.77
C TYR A 83 -23.29 22.34 16.73
N LEU A 84 -23.12 22.61 18.02
CA LEU A 84 -24.19 22.51 19.02
C LEU A 84 -24.74 23.90 19.37
N PRO A 85 -26.06 24.00 19.63
CA PRO A 85 -26.64 25.27 20.02
C PRO A 85 -26.09 25.72 21.39
N GLY A 86 -25.95 27.04 21.58
CA GLY A 86 -25.35 27.58 22.82
C GLY A 86 -26.11 27.25 24.10
N ASN A 87 -27.38 26.84 24.01
CA ASN A 87 -28.19 26.39 25.15
C ASN A 87 -28.09 24.87 25.41
N HIS A 88 -27.21 24.15 24.71
CA HIS A 88 -27.07 22.71 24.83
C HIS A 88 -26.70 22.30 26.27
N PRO A 89 -27.29 21.24 26.85
CA PRO A 89 -27.03 20.81 28.24
C PRO A 89 -25.56 20.58 28.57
N LEU A 90 -24.76 20.17 27.56
CA LEU A 90 -23.31 20.02 27.71
C LEU A 90 -22.65 21.31 28.20
N PHE A 91 -23.02 22.47 27.66
CA PHE A 91 -22.44 23.77 28.03
C PHE A 91 -22.98 24.31 29.36
N GLN A 92 -24.07 23.73 29.87
CA GLN A 92 -24.61 24.05 31.20
C GLN A 92 -23.88 23.30 32.32
N SER A 93 -23.03 22.32 31.98
CA SER A 93 -22.22 21.61 32.97
C SER A 93 -21.19 22.58 33.62
N PRO A 94 -20.98 22.49 34.94
CA PRO A 94 -20.05 23.36 35.66
C PRO A 94 -18.62 23.34 35.12
N LEU A 95 -18.19 22.24 34.49
CA LEU A 95 -16.88 22.15 33.87
C LEU A 95 -16.73 23.16 32.72
N PHE A 96 -17.71 23.22 31.82
CA PHE A 96 -17.63 24.03 30.60
C PHE A 96 -17.97 25.51 30.83
N ALA A 97 -18.55 25.83 31.99
CA ALA A 97 -18.72 27.21 32.46
C ALA A 97 -17.40 27.82 33.00
N ALA A 98 -16.46 27.00 33.49
CA ALA A 98 -15.20 27.45 34.05
C ALA A 98 -14.09 27.51 32.98
N SER A 99 -13.98 28.66 32.29
CA SER A 99 -12.99 28.87 31.21
C SER A 99 -11.55 28.57 31.62
N GLU A 100 -11.16 28.95 32.84
CA GLU A 100 -9.82 28.73 33.38
C GLU A 100 -9.48 27.23 33.52
N LEU A 101 -10.41 26.45 34.08
CA LEU A 101 -10.20 25.01 34.28
C LEU A 101 -10.11 24.28 32.94
N VAL A 102 -10.94 24.65 31.96
CA VAL A 102 -10.88 24.10 30.60
C VAL A 102 -9.54 24.43 29.93
N ASN A 103 -9.04 25.66 30.08
CA ASN A 103 -7.76 26.05 29.50
C ASN A 103 -6.59 25.28 30.11
N GLN A 104 -6.60 25.08 31.43
CA GLN A 104 -5.60 24.25 32.11
C GLN A 104 -5.65 22.81 31.60
N LEU A 105 -6.84 22.21 31.53
CA LEU A 105 -7.00 20.85 31.01
C LEU A 105 -6.56 20.72 29.55
N ARG A 106 -6.84 21.71 28.70
CA ARG A 106 -6.36 21.75 27.30
C ARG A 106 -4.84 21.67 27.21
N SER A 107 -4.12 22.34 28.12
CA SER A 107 -2.64 22.33 28.10
C SER A 107 -2.03 20.95 28.35
N TYR A 108 -2.79 20.06 29.01
CA TYR A 108 -2.36 18.70 29.37
C TYR A 108 -2.73 17.64 28.33
N ILE A 109 -3.56 17.99 27.34
CA ILE A 109 -3.99 17.04 26.31
C ILE A 109 -2.86 16.85 25.29
N ARG A 110 -2.65 15.58 24.93
CA ARG A 110 -1.87 15.18 23.77
C ARG A 110 -2.73 14.34 22.84
N THR A 111 -2.44 14.51 21.56
CA THR A 111 -2.89 13.61 20.51
C THR A 111 -1.62 13.01 19.95
N ASP A 112 -1.20 11.89 20.52
CA ASP A 112 -0.06 11.14 19.99
C ASP A 112 -0.51 10.46 18.70
N SER A 113 -0.58 11.27 17.65
CA SER A 113 -0.15 10.77 16.36
C SER A 113 1.35 10.53 16.54
N ARG A 114 1.81 9.32 16.23
CA ARG A 114 3.22 8.98 16.06
C ARG A 114 3.83 9.82 14.91
N ILE A 115 3.71 11.14 14.94
CA ILE A 115 4.06 12.07 13.84
C ILE A 115 5.54 11.98 13.57
N GLU A 116 6.36 11.86 14.61
CA GLU A 116 7.82 11.65 14.49
C GLU A 116 8.14 10.33 13.77
N LEU A 117 7.49 9.24 14.17
CA LEU A 117 7.61 7.95 13.51
C LEU A 117 7.02 7.94 12.09
N LYS A 118 5.95 8.71 11.84
CA LYS A 118 5.34 8.87 10.52
C LYS A 118 6.29 9.60 9.58
N ASN A 119 6.85 10.71 10.02
CA ASN A 119 7.84 11.49 9.26
C ASN A 119 9.10 10.64 8.98
N GLU A 120 9.57 9.88 9.97
CA GLU A 120 10.71 8.96 9.82
C GLU A 120 10.40 7.81 8.84
N ILE A 121 9.19 7.24 8.88
CA ILE A 121 8.76 6.20 7.93
C ILE A 121 8.63 6.76 6.51
N GLU A 122 8.08 7.97 6.36
CA GLU A 122 7.98 8.66 5.08
C GLU A 122 9.36 8.98 4.49
N ALA A 123 10.31 9.43 5.32
CA ALA A 123 11.70 9.66 4.92
C ALA A 123 12.37 8.36 4.45
N ARG A 124 12.27 7.27 5.24
CA ARG A 124 12.84 5.97 4.84
C ARG A 124 12.20 5.39 3.59
N LYS A 125 10.91 5.64 3.35
CA LYS A 125 10.23 5.22 2.12
C LYS A 125 10.83 5.90 0.90
N ALA A 126 11.16 7.19 1.00
CA ALA A 126 11.82 7.93 -0.08
C ALA A 126 13.25 7.40 -0.35
N ASP A 127 13.99 7.07 0.70
CA ASP A 127 15.33 6.47 0.58
C ASP A 127 15.28 5.11 -0.15
N VAL A 128 14.33 4.23 0.23
CA VAL A 128 14.14 2.92 -0.41
C VAL A 128 13.79 3.09 -1.89
N GLN A 129 12.94 4.05 -2.23
CA GLN A 129 12.59 4.35 -3.62
C GLN A 129 13.83 4.77 -4.43
N THR A 130 14.67 5.63 -3.85
CA THR A 130 15.91 6.10 -4.50
C THR A 130 16.91 4.97 -4.69
N ILE A 131 17.02 4.05 -3.72
CA ILE A 131 17.86 2.86 -3.84
C ILE A 131 17.36 1.95 -4.95
N MET A 132 16.03 1.76 -5.07
CA MET A 132 15.44 0.94 -6.12
C MET A 132 15.72 1.49 -7.51
N GLU A 133 15.53 2.79 -7.71
CA GLU A 133 15.83 3.47 -8.99
C GLU A 133 17.33 3.39 -9.34
N SER A 134 18.21 3.56 -8.34
CA SER A 134 19.65 3.41 -8.52
C SER A 134 20.05 1.97 -8.89
N HIS A 135 19.42 0.98 -8.26
CA HIS A 135 19.66 -0.43 -8.55
C HIS A 135 19.21 -0.80 -9.97
N ASP A 136 18.03 -0.35 -10.40
CA ASP A 136 17.52 -0.59 -11.75
C ASP A 136 18.43 0.05 -12.80
N ALA A 137 18.85 1.30 -12.58
CA ALA A 137 19.80 2.00 -13.46
C ALA A 137 21.18 1.32 -13.50
N MET A 138 21.61 0.68 -12.41
CA MET A 138 22.85 -0.12 -12.38
C MET A 138 22.70 -1.40 -13.21
N CYS A 139 21.58 -2.11 -13.05
CA CYS A 139 21.28 -3.32 -13.82
C CYS A 139 21.23 -3.03 -15.33
N GLU A 140 20.58 -1.95 -15.75
CA GLU A 140 20.55 -1.55 -17.17
C GLU A 140 21.97 -1.29 -17.71
N ARG A 141 22.79 -0.59 -16.93
CA ARG A 141 24.17 -0.25 -17.33
C ARG A 141 25.05 -1.49 -17.45
N LEU A 142 24.95 -2.42 -16.49
CA LEU A 142 25.66 -3.69 -16.51
C LEU A 142 25.26 -4.53 -17.72
N CYS A 143 23.97 -4.64 -18.01
CA CYS A 143 23.48 -5.33 -19.20
C CYS A 143 24.02 -4.70 -20.48
N ALA A 144 24.04 -3.37 -20.57
CA ALA A 144 24.59 -2.66 -21.72
C ALA A 144 26.10 -2.90 -21.88
N GLU A 145 26.89 -2.81 -20.80
CA GLU A 145 28.34 -3.05 -20.83
C GLU A 145 28.68 -4.51 -21.18
N VAL A 146 27.92 -5.48 -20.67
CA VAL A 146 28.12 -6.89 -21.04
C VAL A 146 27.82 -7.09 -22.53
N SER A 147 26.74 -6.51 -23.04
CA SER A 147 26.42 -6.57 -24.47
C SER A 147 27.51 -5.94 -25.33
N THR A 148 28.03 -4.76 -24.97
CA THR A 148 29.10 -4.12 -25.74
C THR A 148 30.41 -4.91 -25.71
N ILE A 149 30.78 -5.49 -24.56
CA ILE A 149 31.96 -6.35 -24.45
C ILE A 149 31.78 -7.59 -25.34
N LEU A 150 30.59 -8.21 -25.34
CA LEU A 150 30.32 -9.37 -26.18
C LEU A 150 30.39 -9.00 -27.68
N GLU A 151 29.82 -7.87 -28.09
CA GLU A 151 29.92 -7.36 -29.46
C GLU A 151 31.37 -7.08 -29.87
N GLU A 152 32.16 -6.42 -29.01
CA GLU A 152 33.57 -6.13 -29.28
C GLU A 152 34.41 -7.42 -29.40
N ARG A 153 34.14 -8.41 -28.54
CA ARG A 153 34.81 -9.72 -28.59
C ARG A 153 34.43 -10.53 -29.82
N VAL A 154 33.18 -10.42 -30.30
CA VAL A 154 32.75 -11.03 -31.57
C VAL A 154 33.53 -10.44 -32.74
N VAL A 155 33.73 -9.12 -32.76
CA VAL A 155 34.54 -8.45 -33.79
C VAL A 155 36.00 -8.90 -33.76
N GLN A 156 36.59 -9.09 -32.57
CA GLN A 156 38.01 -9.46 -32.41
C GLN A 156 38.32 -10.94 -32.67
N THR A 157 37.39 -11.85 -32.34
CA THR A 157 37.63 -13.30 -32.45
C THR A 157 37.32 -13.85 -33.84
N GLY A 158 36.63 -13.08 -34.70
CA GLY A 158 36.22 -13.55 -36.03
C GLY A 158 35.25 -14.74 -35.99
N ILE A 159 34.68 -15.04 -34.82
CA ILE A 159 33.68 -16.09 -34.64
C ILE A 159 32.34 -15.48 -35.08
N PRO A 160 31.70 -16.02 -36.12
CA PRO A 160 30.48 -15.41 -36.65
C PRO A 160 29.33 -15.58 -35.65
N THR A 161 28.70 -14.46 -35.27
CA THR A 161 27.44 -14.45 -34.51
C THR A 161 26.31 -15.10 -35.30
N CYS A 162 25.25 -15.54 -34.63
CA CYS A 162 24.09 -16.16 -35.28
C CYS A 162 23.54 -15.29 -36.42
N ASP A 163 23.43 -13.98 -36.20
CA ASP A 163 22.95 -13.02 -37.20
C ASP A 163 23.93 -12.81 -38.36
N SER A 164 25.23 -12.87 -38.09
CA SER A 164 26.28 -12.79 -39.11
C SER A 164 26.27 -14.04 -40.01
N MET A 165 26.08 -15.22 -39.42
CA MET A 165 25.91 -16.47 -40.18
C MET A 165 24.63 -16.43 -40.99
N ALA A 166 23.51 -16.02 -40.40
CA ALA A 166 22.22 -15.90 -41.09
C ALA A 166 22.32 -14.93 -42.28
N SER A 167 22.93 -13.76 -42.07
CA SER A 167 23.15 -12.76 -43.12
C SER A 167 24.09 -13.26 -44.22
N SER A 168 25.15 -13.99 -43.85
CA SER A 168 26.10 -14.58 -44.81
C SER A 168 25.46 -15.73 -45.62
N ILE A 169 24.61 -16.54 -44.99
CA ILE A 169 23.83 -17.59 -45.64
C ILE A 169 22.82 -16.95 -46.60
N MET A 170 22.05 -15.96 -46.16
CA MET A 170 21.09 -15.24 -47.01
C MET A 170 21.77 -14.61 -48.23
N LYS A 171 22.89 -13.93 -48.02
CA LYS A 171 23.68 -13.35 -49.11
C LYS A 171 24.20 -14.41 -50.09
N ARG A 172 24.67 -15.56 -49.58
CA ARG A 172 25.13 -16.67 -50.43
C ARG A 172 24.00 -17.32 -51.21
N LEU A 173 22.80 -17.42 -50.62
CA LEU A 173 21.60 -17.91 -51.29
C LEU A 173 21.10 -16.93 -52.36
N GLU A 174 21.26 -15.63 -52.13
CA GLU A 174 20.98 -14.56 -53.11
C GLU A 174 21.95 -14.61 -54.29
N ASP A 175 23.27 -14.64 -54.00
CA ASP A 175 24.34 -14.70 -54.99
C ASP A 175 24.26 -15.97 -55.86
N ALA A 176 23.81 -17.10 -55.27
CA ALA A 176 23.59 -18.36 -55.97
C ALA A 176 22.28 -18.40 -56.78
N GLY A 177 21.48 -17.32 -56.77
CA GLY A 177 20.20 -17.25 -57.46
C GLY A 177 19.11 -18.15 -56.86
N VAL A 178 19.35 -18.78 -55.72
CA VAL A 178 18.41 -19.72 -55.08
C VAL A 178 17.18 -18.97 -54.56
N LEU A 179 17.33 -17.72 -54.12
CA LEU A 179 16.19 -16.88 -53.73
C LEU A 179 15.27 -16.55 -54.92
N GLN A 180 15.79 -16.49 -56.14
CA GLN A 180 14.99 -16.28 -57.36
C GLN A 180 14.17 -17.54 -57.72
N HIS A 181 14.65 -18.72 -57.32
CA HIS A 181 13.92 -19.99 -57.46
C HIS A 181 12.81 -20.20 -56.42
N LEU A 182 12.92 -19.55 -55.27
CA LEU A 182 11.82 -19.48 -54.29
C LEU A 182 10.73 -18.52 -54.75
N HIS A 183 11.10 -17.38 -55.36
CA HIS A 183 10.13 -16.44 -55.93
C HIS A 183 9.44 -16.96 -57.21
N THR A 184 10.11 -17.76 -58.03
CA THR A 184 9.48 -18.35 -59.24
C THR A 184 8.48 -19.47 -58.93
N HIS A 185 8.43 -19.96 -57.69
CA HIS A 185 7.37 -20.88 -57.25
C HIS A 185 6.11 -20.15 -56.75
N GLU A 186 6.15 -18.82 -56.58
CA GLU A 186 5.00 -17.99 -56.18
C GLU A 186 4.31 -17.31 -57.38
N GLU A 187 4.96 -17.14 -58.53
CA GLU A 187 4.37 -16.48 -59.71
C GLU A 187 3.48 -17.37 -60.61
N THR A 188 2.94 -18.48 -60.08
CA THR A 188 1.77 -19.17 -60.69
C THR A 188 0.52 -19.12 -59.80
N GLU A 189 0.38 -18.13 -58.93
CA GLU A 189 -0.92 -17.70 -58.41
C GLU A 189 -1.02 -16.17 -58.46
N GLY A 190 -1.54 -15.66 -59.57
CA GLY A 190 -1.68 -14.23 -59.81
C GLY A 190 -2.78 -13.55 -58.98
N ASN A 191 -2.48 -12.29 -58.64
CA ASN A 191 -3.38 -11.14 -58.37
C ASN A 191 -3.90 -10.88 -56.94
N THR A 192 -3.04 -10.27 -56.11
CA THR A 192 -3.11 -8.95 -55.42
C THR A 192 -4.45 -8.16 -55.35
N PRO A 193 -4.70 -7.32 -54.29
CA PRO A 193 -3.73 -6.39 -53.70
C PRO A 193 -3.66 -6.22 -52.16
N ASN A 194 -2.42 -5.98 -51.72
CA ASN A 194 -1.90 -4.96 -50.79
C ASN A 194 -2.62 -4.69 -49.46
N THR A 195 -1.90 -4.84 -48.34
CA THR A 195 -1.10 -3.75 -47.74
C THR A 195 -0.49 -4.16 -46.38
N ALA A 196 0.86 -4.20 -46.38
CA ALA A 196 1.83 -3.80 -45.35
C ALA A 196 1.90 -4.45 -43.94
N SER A 197 3.02 -5.15 -43.73
CA SER A 197 4.08 -4.99 -42.72
C SER A 197 3.81 -4.52 -41.29
N GLU A 198 4.50 -5.24 -40.38
CA GLU A 198 5.20 -4.77 -39.17
C GLU A 198 4.48 -3.75 -38.28
N THR A 199 4.13 -4.15 -37.05
CA THR A 199 4.91 -3.90 -35.81
C THR A 199 3.98 -4.09 -34.61
N ALA A 200 4.37 -4.94 -33.66
CA ALA A 200 4.00 -4.96 -32.24
C ALA A 200 2.50 -4.92 -31.80
N ILE A 201 2.20 -5.76 -30.80
CA ILE A 201 1.08 -5.68 -29.84
C ILE A 201 -0.30 -6.19 -30.31
N GLN A 202 -0.84 -7.12 -29.50
CA GLN A 202 -2.26 -7.47 -29.25
C GLN A 202 -3.02 -8.50 -30.13
N SER A 203 -3.40 -9.59 -29.44
CA SER A 203 -4.72 -10.26 -29.36
C SER A 203 -5.26 -11.18 -30.47
N GLY A 204 -5.64 -12.40 -30.05
CA GLY A 204 -6.78 -13.20 -30.55
C GLY A 204 -6.41 -14.46 -31.34
N GLU A 205 -6.16 -15.61 -30.69
CA GLU A 205 -7.08 -16.79 -30.56
C GLU A 205 -7.15 -17.65 -31.84
N GLU A 206 -6.92 -18.97 -31.88
CA GLU A 206 -7.05 -20.04 -30.89
C GLU A 206 -5.94 -21.08 -31.09
N VAL A 207 -5.00 -21.12 -30.14
CA VAL A 207 -4.32 -22.36 -29.75
C VAL A 207 -5.06 -22.78 -28.49
N GLU A 208 -5.50 -24.04 -28.40
CA GLU A 208 -5.98 -24.63 -27.15
C GLU A 208 -4.86 -24.54 -26.09
N ALA A 209 -4.82 -23.39 -25.44
CA ALA A 209 -3.94 -23.08 -24.34
C ALA A 209 -4.60 -23.71 -23.11
N VAL A 210 -3.94 -24.71 -22.55
CA VAL A 210 -4.16 -25.12 -21.17
C VAL A 210 -3.87 -23.89 -20.32
N THR A 211 -4.91 -23.11 -20.06
CA THR A 211 -4.88 -21.93 -19.21
C THR A 211 -4.69 -22.46 -17.81
N GLU A 212 -3.46 -22.40 -17.30
CA GLU A 212 -3.28 -22.50 -15.86
C GLU A 212 -4.11 -21.37 -15.23
N PRO A 213 -5.11 -21.70 -14.40
CA PRO A 213 -5.96 -20.69 -13.81
C PRO A 213 -5.10 -19.78 -12.93
N VAL A 214 -4.99 -18.52 -13.34
CA VAL A 214 -4.37 -17.47 -12.52
C VAL A 214 -5.33 -17.22 -11.36
N TYR A 215 -5.10 -17.91 -10.26
CA TYR A 215 -5.84 -17.67 -9.04
C TYR A 215 -5.28 -16.42 -8.37
N PRO A 216 -6.12 -15.45 -8.00
CA PRO A 216 -5.68 -14.34 -7.16
C PRO A 216 -5.14 -14.92 -5.84
N ILE A 217 -3.87 -14.64 -5.56
CA ILE A 217 -3.19 -15.08 -4.34
C ILE A 217 -3.50 -14.06 -3.25
N TYR A 218 -4.09 -14.52 -2.16
CA TYR A 218 -4.36 -13.71 -0.99
C TYR A 218 -3.47 -14.10 0.17
N HIS A 219 -3.09 -13.11 0.97
CA HIS A 219 -2.25 -13.30 2.16
C HIS A 219 -3.06 -12.97 3.42
N TRP A 220 -3.29 -13.97 4.27
CA TRP A 220 -3.75 -13.75 5.64
C TRP A 220 -3.25 -14.87 6.56
N GLY A 221 -3.05 -14.55 7.84
CA GLY A 221 -2.59 -15.51 8.84
C GLY A 221 -1.19 -16.10 8.60
N GLY A 222 -0.35 -15.43 7.79
CA GLY A 222 1.00 -15.89 7.45
C GLY A 222 1.06 -16.97 6.36
N GLY A 223 -0.06 -17.28 5.69
CA GLY A 223 -0.13 -18.26 4.60
C GLY A 223 -0.64 -17.67 3.29
N MET A 224 -0.34 -18.36 2.18
CA MET A 224 -0.86 -18.05 0.84
C MET A 224 -2.13 -18.87 0.57
N HIS A 225 -3.18 -18.21 0.08
CA HIS A 225 -4.47 -18.84 -0.21
C HIS A 225 -4.90 -18.53 -1.65
N MET A 226 -5.42 -19.54 -2.35
CA MET A 226 -5.93 -19.43 -3.71
C MET A 226 -7.41 -19.80 -3.74
N PHE A 227 -8.25 -19.01 -4.39
CA PHE A 227 -9.67 -19.32 -4.60
C PHE A 227 -10.01 -19.46 -6.09
N PRO A 228 -10.85 -20.44 -6.47
CA PRO A 228 -11.34 -20.54 -7.84
C PRO A 228 -12.27 -19.38 -8.20
N LEU A 229 -12.15 -18.91 -9.44
CA LEU A 229 -13.02 -17.90 -10.01
C LEU A 229 -14.37 -18.56 -10.38
N ASN A 230 -15.44 -18.06 -9.76
CA ASN A 230 -16.87 -18.39 -9.95
C ASN A 230 -17.45 -19.51 -9.07
N VAL A 231 -18.29 -19.10 -8.11
CA VAL A 231 -19.52 -19.80 -7.70
C VAL A 231 -20.67 -18.81 -7.84
#